data_AF-A0A926ERC3-F1
#
_entry.id   AF-A0A926ERC3-F1
#
_cell.length_a   1.000
_cell.length_b   1.000
_cell.length_c   1.000
_cell.angle_alpha   90.00
_cell.angle_beta   90.00
_cell.angle_gamma   90.00
#
_symmetry.space_group_name_H-M   'P 1'
#
loop_
_entity.id
_entity.type
_entity.pdbx_description
1 polymer ?
#
loop_
_entity_poly.entity_id
_entity_poly.type
_entity_poly.pdbx_seq_one_letter_code
_entity_poly.pdbx_strand_id
1 'polypeptide(L)'
;MTQFKDLCNHLNSLLKLLEEEEEALIHNDVSKISELVEKKNEYVEVLSQYSLSQNDVIPTAEEKSQLVKLVEEINSIQETNLLLTKQSLSYQNSLLEAISKNIQNTSNTYSAKGDYQKSNNIGLIDQEV
;
A
#
# COMPACT_ATOMS: atom_id res chain seq x y z
N MET A 1 -31.24 9.42 -14.62
CA MET A 1 -30.21 8.76 -15.44
C MET A 1 -28.81 9.33 -15.24
N THR A 2 -28.64 10.65 -15.05
CA THR A 2 -27.31 11.29 -14.96
C THR A 2 -26.50 10.87 -13.73
N GLN A 3 -27.07 10.99 -12.51
CA GLN A 3 -26.34 10.69 -11.28
C GLN A 3 -25.84 9.25 -11.17
N PHE A 4 -26.63 8.25 -11.60
CA PHE A 4 -26.21 6.85 -11.59
C PHE A 4 -25.05 6.60 -12.54
N LYS A 5 -25.11 7.17 -13.75
CA LYS A 5 -24.04 7.08 -14.74
C LYS A 5 -22.78 7.80 -14.27
N ASP A 6 -22.94 8.96 -13.63
CA ASP A 6 -21.84 9.71 -13.05
C ASP A 6 -21.17 8.93 -11.93
N LEU A 7 -21.95 8.30 -11.03
CA LEU A 7 -21.41 7.42 -9.99
C LEU A 7 -20.61 6.25 -10.57
N CYS A 8 -21.14 5.56 -11.58
CA CYS A 8 -20.42 4.49 -12.28
C CYS A 8 -19.12 5.00 -12.93
N ASN A 9 -19.11 6.21 -13.49
CA ASN A 9 -17.89 6.81 -14.05
C ASN A 9 -16.84 7.11 -12.98
N HIS A 10 -17.25 7.62 -11.82
CA HIS A 10 -16.34 7.88 -10.69
C HIS A 10 -15.77 6.57 -10.14
N LEU A 11 -16.58 5.53 -9.99
CA LEU A 11 -16.12 4.21 -9.55
C LEU A 11 -15.16 3.56 -10.55
N ASN A 12 -15.42 3.66 -11.86
CA ASN A 12 -14.47 3.19 -12.88
C ASN A 12 -13.16 3.99 -12.90
N SER A 13 -13.22 5.29 -12.61
CA SER A 13 -12.02 6.13 -12.51
C SER A 13 -11.22 5.79 -11.26
N LEU A 14 -11.91 5.51 -10.14
CA LEU A 14 -11.30 4.99 -8.93
C LEU A 14 -10.65 3.63 -9.18
N LEU A 15 -11.33 2.71 -9.86
CA LEU A 15 -10.78 1.40 -10.22
C LEU A 15 -9.43 1.52 -10.93
N LYS A 16 -9.35 2.35 -11.97
CA LYS A 16 -8.09 2.62 -12.69
C LYS A 16 -7.00 3.20 -11.80
N LEU A 17 -7.38 4.13 -10.91
CA LEU A 17 -6.44 4.70 -9.94
C LEU A 17 -5.88 3.62 -9.00
N LEU A 18 -6.70 2.64 -8.62
CA LEU A 18 -6.27 1.53 -7.75
C LEU A 18 -5.39 0.51 -8.49
N GLU A 19 -5.65 0.26 -9.77
CA GLU A 19 -4.73 -0.52 -10.62
C GLU A 19 -3.38 0.21 -10.79
N GLU A 20 -3.40 1.53 -10.95
CA GLU A 20 -2.17 2.33 -10.98
C GLU A 20 -1.42 2.32 -9.64
N GLU A 21 -2.14 2.26 -8.51
CA GLU A 21 -1.59 2.09 -7.16
C GLU A 21 -0.98 0.71 -6.97
N GLU A 22 -1.61 -0.35 -7.48
CA GLU A 22 -1.08 -1.71 -7.48
C GLU A 22 0.27 -1.76 -8.22
N GLU A 23 0.32 -1.25 -9.44
CA GLU A 23 1.55 -1.19 -10.23
C GLU A 23 2.64 -0.37 -9.54
N ALA A 24 2.29 0.76 -8.93
CA ALA A 24 3.24 1.58 -8.18
C ALA A 24 3.79 0.84 -6.94
N LEU A 25 2.95 0.08 -6.23
CA LEU A 25 3.34 -0.75 -5.08
C LEU A 25 4.26 -1.90 -5.49
N ILE A 26 3.96 -2.58 -6.61
CA ILE A 26 4.81 -3.65 -7.16
C ILE A 26 6.22 -3.11 -7.48
N HIS A 27 6.30 -1.93 -8.08
CA HIS A 27 7.56 -1.30 -8.44
C HIS A 27 8.23 -0.52 -7.30
N ASN A 28 7.61 -0.48 -6.11
CA ASN A 28 8.06 0.30 -4.95
C ASN A 28 8.28 1.80 -5.28
N ASP A 29 7.46 2.37 -6.17
CA ASP A 29 7.53 3.79 -6.55
C ASP A 29 6.83 4.65 -5.49
N VAL A 30 7.58 4.98 -4.44
CA VAL A 30 7.08 5.74 -3.28
C VAL A 30 6.54 7.12 -3.68
N SER A 31 7.13 7.77 -4.68
CA SER A 31 6.70 9.09 -5.13
C SER A 31 5.31 9.01 -5.75
N LYS A 32 5.12 8.06 -6.66
CA LYS A 32 3.84 7.82 -7.32
C LYS A 32 2.77 7.35 -6.33
N ILE A 33 3.12 6.51 -5.35
CA ILE A 33 2.19 6.09 -4.29
C ILE A 33 1.65 7.30 -3.51
N SER A 34 2.52 8.25 -3.14
CA SER A 34 2.11 9.45 -2.41
C SER A 34 1.10 10.28 -3.21
N GLU A 35 1.36 10.53 -4.49
CA GLU A 35 0.45 11.26 -5.38
C GLU A 35 -0.90 10.53 -5.56
N LEU A 36 -0.88 9.21 -5.66
CA LEU A 36 -2.09 8.39 -5.82
C LEU A 36 -2.95 8.40 -4.54
N VAL A 37 -2.35 8.41 -3.36
CA VAL A 37 -3.06 8.52 -2.09
C VAL A 37 -3.78 9.87 -1.97
N GLU A 38 -3.15 10.97 -2.39
CA GLU A 38 -3.80 12.29 -2.42
C GLU A 38 -5.02 12.29 -3.34
N LYS A 39 -4.87 11.81 -4.57
CA LYS A 39 -6.00 11.68 -5.52
C LYS A 39 -7.10 10.77 -4.97
N LYS A 40 -6.74 9.67 -4.28
CA LYS A 40 -7.72 8.78 -3.64
C LYS A 40 -8.55 9.49 -2.58
N ASN A 41 -7.94 10.37 -1.77
CA ASN A 41 -8.68 11.16 -0.78
C ASN A 41 -9.71 12.09 -1.45
N GLU A 42 -9.36 12.72 -2.57
CA GLU A 42 -10.30 13.55 -3.35
C GLU A 42 -11.50 12.72 -3.84
N TYR A 43 -11.26 11.50 -4.37
CA TYR A 43 -12.34 10.61 -4.79
C TYR A 43 -13.21 10.15 -3.63
N VAL A 44 -12.64 9.88 -2.45
CA VAL A 44 -13.42 9.52 -1.24
C VAL A 44 -14.31 10.69 -0.80
N GLU A 45 -13.81 11.91 -0.84
CA GLU A 45 -14.63 13.10 -0.55
C GLU A 45 -15.78 13.24 -1.56
N VAL A 46 -15.50 13.10 -2.85
CA VAL A 46 -16.53 13.14 -3.90
C VAL A 46 -17.57 12.04 -3.69
N LEU A 47 -17.15 10.80 -3.45
CA LEU A 47 -18.05 9.67 -3.22
C LEU A 47 -18.86 9.82 -1.92
N SER A 48 -18.31 10.44 -0.88
CA SER A 48 -19.05 10.71 0.37
C SER A 48 -20.20 11.71 0.19
N GLN A 49 -20.07 12.63 -0.78
CA GLN A 49 -21.12 13.59 -1.13
C GLN A 49 -22.26 12.95 -1.92
N TYR A 50 -21.99 11.85 -2.62
CA TYR A 50 -23.01 10.97 -3.22
C TYR A 50 -23.70 10.12 -2.15
N SER A 51 -24.30 10.77 -1.17
CA SER A 51 -25.32 10.12 -0.33
C SER A 51 -26.53 9.88 -1.22
N LEU A 52 -26.81 8.62 -1.54
CA LEU A 52 -28.05 8.19 -2.20
C LEU A 52 -29.23 8.56 -1.29
N SER A 53 -29.68 9.81 -1.36
CA SER A 53 -31.00 10.20 -0.90
C SER A 53 -31.98 9.29 -1.63
N GLN A 54 -32.81 8.57 -0.86
CA GLN A 54 -33.75 7.53 -1.30
C GLN A 54 -34.79 7.96 -2.37
N ASN A 55 -34.62 9.13 -2.98
CA ASN A 55 -35.56 9.75 -3.92
C ASN A 55 -35.07 9.80 -5.37
N ASP A 56 -33.84 9.37 -5.69
CA ASP A 56 -33.36 9.33 -7.07
C ASP A 56 -33.46 7.91 -7.65
N VAL A 57 -34.40 7.77 -8.60
CA VAL A 57 -34.60 6.69 -9.58
C VAL A 57 -34.09 5.32 -9.14
N ILE A 58 -35.03 4.42 -8.80
CA ILE A 58 -34.77 3.00 -8.56
C ILE A 58 -33.97 2.45 -9.77
N PRO A 59 -32.68 2.10 -9.61
CA PRO A 59 -31.89 1.55 -10.70
C PRO A 59 -32.50 0.22 -11.11
N THR A 60 -32.45 -0.10 -12.40
CA THR A 60 -32.90 -1.42 -12.88
C THR A 60 -32.09 -2.52 -12.20
N ALA A 61 -32.66 -3.73 -12.09
CA ALA A 61 -31.98 -4.85 -11.44
C ALA A 61 -30.59 -5.16 -12.06
N GLU A 62 -30.45 -4.90 -13.37
CA GLU A 62 -29.21 -5.09 -14.12
C GLU A 62 -28.17 -4.02 -13.80
N GLU A 63 -28.55 -2.75 -13.76
CA GLU A 63 -27.68 -1.63 -13.35
C GLU A 63 -27.16 -1.81 -11.91
N LYS A 64 -28.04 -2.24 -11.00
CA LYS A 64 -27.64 -2.56 -9.62
C LYS A 64 -26.65 -3.72 -9.58
N SER A 65 -26.85 -4.76 -10.39
CA SER A 65 -25.92 -5.89 -10.47
C SER A 65 -24.54 -5.48 -10.98
N GLN A 66 -24.48 -4.61 -12.00
CA GLN A 66 -23.21 -4.08 -12.50
C GLN A 66 -22.48 -3.23 -11.46
N LEU A 67 -23.21 -2.38 -10.71
CA LEU A 67 -22.64 -1.59 -9.64
C LEU A 67 -22.03 -2.46 -8.53
N VAL A 68 -22.75 -3.52 -8.12
CA VAL A 68 -22.26 -4.47 -7.11
C VAL A 68 -20.97 -5.13 -7.57
N LYS A 69 -20.89 -5.60 -8.82
CA LYS A 69 -19.67 -6.18 -9.38
C LYS A 69 -18.50 -5.21 -9.36
N LEU A 70 -18.74 -3.95 -9.75
CA LEU A 70 -17.71 -2.92 -9.74
C LEU A 70 -17.19 -2.63 -8.33
N VAL A 71 -18.08 -2.61 -7.33
CA VAL A 71 -17.68 -2.44 -5.92
C VAL A 71 -16.91 -3.65 -5.40
N GLU A 72 -17.32 -4.88 -5.78
CA GLU A 72 -16.57 -6.10 -5.44
C GLU A 72 -15.16 -6.08 -6.01
N GLU A 73 -15.01 -5.64 -7.26
CA GLU A 73 -13.70 -5.52 -7.93
C GLU A 73 -12.81 -4.47 -7.26
N ILE A 74 -13.36 -3.28 -6.95
CA ILE A 74 -12.67 -2.24 -6.19
C ILE A 74 -12.20 -2.77 -4.82
N ASN A 75 -13.05 -3.52 -4.11
CA ASN A 75 -12.68 -4.11 -2.82
C ASN A 75 -11.54 -5.12 -2.98
N SER A 76 -11.61 -5.99 -3.99
CA SER A 76 -10.54 -6.96 -4.26
C SER A 76 -9.20 -6.29 -4.49
N ILE A 77 -9.15 -5.21 -5.29
CA ILE A 77 -7.89 -4.51 -5.58
C ILE A 77 -7.39 -3.74 -4.34
N GLN A 78 -8.30 -3.14 -3.55
CA GLN A 78 -7.91 -2.53 -2.27
C GLN A 78 -7.29 -3.53 -1.30
N GLU A 79 -7.83 -4.75 -1.23
CA GLU A 79 -7.25 -5.82 -0.42
C GLU A 79 -5.84 -6.21 -0.91
N THR A 80 -5.64 -6.29 -2.23
CA THR A 80 -4.31 -6.51 -2.84
C THR A 80 -3.34 -5.38 -2.49
N ASN A 81 -3.72 -4.12 -2.68
CA ASN A 81 -2.87 -2.97 -2.39
C ASN A 81 -2.51 -2.89 -0.90
N LEU A 82 -3.45 -3.21 -0.01
CA LEU A 82 -3.20 -3.32 1.42
C LEU A 82 -2.21 -4.45 1.73
N LEU A 83 -2.33 -5.60 1.06
CA LEU A 83 -1.41 -6.72 1.24
C LEU A 83 0.02 -6.36 0.80
N LEU A 84 0.18 -5.78 -0.39
CA LEU A 84 1.47 -5.32 -0.92
C LEU A 84 2.12 -4.30 0.02
N THR A 85 1.33 -3.36 0.55
CA THR A 85 1.81 -2.38 1.53
C THR A 85 2.30 -3.06 2.81
N LYS A 86 1.51 -3.98 3.37
CA LYS A 86 1.90 -4.74 4.58
C LYS A 86 3.16 -5.56 4.35
N GLN A 87 3.29 -6.18 3.18
CA GLN A 87 4.49 -6.95 2.81
C GLN A 87 5.73 -6.05 2.76
N SER A 88 5.62 -4.88 2.13
CA SER A 88 6.70 -3.90 2.04
C SER A 88 7.15 -3.41 3.41
N LEU A 89 6.21 -3.08 4.29
CA LEU A 89 6.49 -2.69 5.69
C LEU A 89 7.14 -3.83 6.48
N SER A 90 6.66 -5.06 6.32
CA SER A 90 7.23 -6.24 6.98
C SER A 90 8.70 -6.47 6.59
N TYR A 91 9.00 -6.34 5.30
CA TYR A 91 10.38 -6.44 4.80
C TYR A 91 11.27 -5.33 5.39
N GLN A 92 10.81 -4.09 5.38
CA GLN A 92 11.54 -2.94 5.95
C GLN A 92 11.81 -3.12 7.45
N ASN A 93 10.80 -3.56 8.21
CA ASN A 93 10.95 -3.84 9.64
C ASN A 93 11.98 -4.95 9.89
N SER A 94 11.93 -6.02 9.10
CA SER A 94 12.89 -7.13 9.21
C SER A 94 14.33 -6.68 8.92
N LEU A 95 14.51 -5.81 7.91
CA LEU A 95 15.80 -5.22 7.58
C LEU A 95 16.33 -4.34 8.73
N LEU A 96 15.50 -3.45 9.27
CA LEU A 96 15.87 -2.59 10.40
C LEU A 96 16.20 -3.40 11.66
N GLU A 97 15.45 -4.47 11.93
CA GLU A 97 15.74 -5.35 13.06
C GLU A 97 17.09 -6.05 12.88
N ALA A 98 17.42 -6.52 11.67
CA ALA A 98 18.72 -7.11 11.38
C ALA A 98 19.87 -6.11 11.56
N ILE A 99 19.72 -4.87 11.08
CA ILE A 99 20.70 -3.79 11.27
C ILE A 99 20.86 -3.49 12.77
N SER A 100 19.77 -3.31 13.49
CA SER A 100 19.78 -2.99 14.93
C SER A 100 20.44 -4.10 15.76
N LYS A 101 20.15 -5.37 15.47
CA LYS A 101 20.79 -6.51 16.15
C LYS A 101 22.31 -6.52 15.93
N ASN A 102 22.76 -6.23 14.71
CA ASN A 102 24.20 -6.15 14.43
C ASN A 102 24.85 -4.99 15.18
N ILE A 103 24.23 -3.80 15.21
CA ILE A 103 24.75 -2.65 15.96
C ILE A 103 24.83 -2.96 17.47
N GLN A 104 23.77 -3.52 18.07
CA GLN A 104 23.76 -3.83 19.51
C GLN A 104 24.85 -4.83 19.91
N ASN A 105 25.12 -5.83 19.07
CA ASN A 105 26.15 -6.85 19.30
C ASN A 105 27.59 -6.30 19.19
N THR A 106 27.81 -5.14 18.57
CA THR A 106 29.14 -4.50 18.48
C THR A 106 29.52 -3.67 19.72
N SER A 107 28.59 -3.38 20.63
CA SER A 107 28.89 -2.58 21.85
C SER A 107 29.46 -3.38 23.02
N ASN A 108 29.50 -4.71 22.94
CA ASN A 108 30.05 -5.60 23.98
C ASN A 108 31.57 -5.82 23.83
N THR A 109 32.34 -4.78 23.51
CA THR A 109 33.80 -4.85 23.31
C THR A 109 34.63 -4.80 24.59
N TYR A 110 34.00 -4.98 25.76
CA TYR A 110 34.72 -5.21 27.02
C TYR A 110 34.19 -6.48 27.70
N SER A 111 34.90 -7.59 27.49
CA SER A 111 34.82 -8.73 28.39
C SER A 111 35.33 -8.30 29.77
N ALA A 112 34.63 -8.68 30.85
CA ALA A 112 35.09 -8.51 32.23
C ALA A 112 36.44 -9.19 32.54
N LYS A 113 36.99 -9.96 31.59
CA LYS A 113 38.30 -10.64 31.68
C LYS A 113 39.41 -10.04 30.80
N GLY A 114 39.19 -8.88 30.17
CA GLY A 114 40.29 -8.06 29.61
C GLY A 114 41.10 -8.69 28.47
N ASP A 115 40.53 -9.63 27.71
CA ASP A 115 41.20 -10.19 26.54
C ASP A 115 40.68 -9.53 25.25
N TYR A 116 41.60 -9.11 24.37
CA TYR A 116 41.30 -8.45 23.10
C TYR A 116 40.90 -9.50 22.06
N GLN A 117 39.59 -9.67 21.83
CA GLN A 117 39.15 -10.45 20.67
C GLN A 117 39.34 -9.62 19.39
N LYS A 118 40.25 -10.12 18.56
CA LYS A 118 40.61 -9.68 17.21
C LYS A 118 39.40 -9.16 16.44
N SER A 119 39.54 -7.95 15.89
CA SER A 119 38.56 -7.27 15.05
C SER A 119 37.97 -8.22 14.00
N ASN A 120 36.71 -8.59 14.15
CA ASN A 120 35.97 -9.19 13.05
C ASN A 120 35.71 -8.06 12.06
N ASN A 121 36.31 -8.18 10.88
CA ASN A 121 36.14 -7.28 9.76
C ASN A 121 34.64 -7.18 9.45
N ILE A 122 34.03 -6.02 9.70
CA ILE A 122 32.63 -5.76 9.37
C ILE A 122 32.60 -5.43 7.88
N GLY A 123 32.81 -6.46 7.05
CA GLY A 123 32.48 -6.44 5.64
C GLY A 123 30.97 -6.56 5.50
N LEU A 124 30.23 -5.45 5.63
CA LEU A 124 28.82 -5.42 5.24
C LEU A 124 28.66 -5.51 3.70
N ILE A 125 29.75 -5.40 2.94
CA ILE A 125 29.86 -5.83 1.55
C ILE A 125 31.23 -6.50 1.38
N ASP A 126 31.25 -7.82 1.41
CA ASP A 126 32.30 -8.63 0.80
C ASP A 126 31.68 -9.26 -0.45
N GLN A 127 31.70 -8.52 -1.56
CA GLN A 127 31.50 -9.11 -2.88
C GLN A 127 32.87 -9.48 -3.41
N GLU A 128 33.33 -10.68 -3.06
CA GLU A 128 34.40 -11.35 -3.79
C GLU A 128 33.77 -12.19 -4.90
N VAL A 129 34.12 -11.78 -6.14
CA VAL A 129 34.07 -12.44 -7.46
C VAL A 129 32.71 -12.60 -8.15
#